data_AF-A0AAJ1V6C2-F1
#
_entry.id   AF-A0AAJ1V6C2-F1
#
_cell.length_a   1.000
_cell.length_b   1.000
_cell.length_c   1.000
_cell.angle_alpha   90.00
_cell.angle_beta   90.00
_cell.angle_gamma   90.00
#
_symmetry.space_group_name_H-M   'P 1'
#
loop_
_entity.id
_entity.type
_entity.pdbx_description
1 polymer ?
#
loop_
_entity_poly.entity_id
_entity_poly.type
_entity_poly.pdbx_seq_one_letter_code
_entity_poly.pdbx_strand_id
1 'polypeptide(L)'
;SFSRQEKQASARRFTRSQSLNVVERQAIPEQTTFEQMVARAAALTATPQVDKVVLSRLIDITTDAAIDSGVLLERLIAQNPVSYNFHVPLADGGVLLGASPELLLRKDGER
;
A
#
# COMPACT_ATOMS: atom_id res chain seq x y z
N SER A 1 -12.97 21.33 2.91
CA SER A 1 -11.54 21.34 2.57
C SER A 1 -10.85 20.24 3.35
N PHE A 2 -10.06 19.37 2.73
CA PHE A 2 -9.34 18.30 3.44
C PHE A 2 -8.06 18.88 4.05
N SER A 3 -7.96 18.88 5.38
CA SER A 3 -6.73 19.27 6.08
C SER A 3 -5.98 18.05 6.59
N ARG A 4 -4.75 17.87 6.10
CA ARG A 4 -3.87 16.77 6.52
C ARG A 4 -3.58 16.81 8.02
N GLN A 5 -3.33 18.00 8.58
CA GLN A 5 -3.01 18.16 10.00
C GLN A 5 -4.22 17.80 10.89
N GLU A 6 -5.43 18.20 10.48
CA GLU A 6 -6.66 17.84 11.21
C GLU A 6 -6.90 16.32 11.18
N LYS A 7 -6.74 15.69 10.01
CA LYS A 7 -6.83 14.24 9.84
C LYS A 7 -5.80 13.47 10.66
N GLN A 8 -4.57 13.95 10.76
CA GLN A 8 -3.54 13.34 11.61
C GLN A 8 -3.90 13.44 13.10
N ALA A 9 -4.44 14.59 13.53
CA ALA A 9 -4.83 14.80 14.91
C ALA A 9 -6.06 13.95 15.30
N SER A 10 -7.04 13.77 14.40
CA SER A 10 -8.20 12.91 14.62
C SER A 10 -7.82 11.43 14.62
N ALA A 11 -6.98 10.99 13.68
CA ALA A 11 -6.54 9.60 13.56
C ALA A 11 -5.83 9.09 14.82
N ARG A 12 -5.01 9.95 15.46
CA ARG A 12 -4.34 9.61 16.73
C ARG A 12 -5.30 9.32 17.89
N ARG A 13 -6.53 9.85 17.83
CA ARG A 13 -7.56 9.65 18.85
C ARG A 13 -8.59 8.61 18.43
N PHE A 14 -8.45 8.02 17.24
CA PHE A 14 -9.39 7.07 16.70
C PHE A 14 -9.22 5.71 17.37
N THR A 15 -10.28 5.25 18.04
CA THR A 15 -10.28 3.99 18.82
C THR A 15 -11.21 2.93 18.26
N ARG A 16 -11.99 3.24 17.22
CA ARG A 16 -12.91 2.28 16.62
C ARG A 16 -12.12 1.20 15.89
N SER A 17 -12.41 -0.05 16.21
CA SER A 17 -11.87 -1.22 15.51
C SER A 17 -13.00 -1.98 14.84
N GLN A 18 -12.69 -2.57 13.69
CA GLN A 18 -13.46 -3.64 13.10
C GLN A 18 -12.68 -4.93 13.36
N SER A 19 -13.33 -5.89 14.03
CA SER A 19 -12.80 -7.26 14.13
C SER A 19 -13.15 -7.99 12.83
N LEU A 20 -12.14 -8.49 12.14
CA LEU A 20 -12.24 -9.25 10.90
C LEU A 20 -11.47 -10.55 11.09
N ASN A 21 -12.03 -11.67 10.63
CA ASN A 21 -11.30 -12.91 10.53
C ASN A 21 -10.81 -13.08 9.09
N VAL A 22 -9.57 -13.56 8.96
CA VAL A 22 -9.01 -13.93 7.66
C VAL A 22 -9.51 -15.32 7.31
N VAL A 23 -10.27 -15.42 6.22
CA VAL A 23 -10.78 -16.69 5.69
C VAL A 23 -9.73 -17.32 4.77
N GLU A 24 -9.04 -16.50 3.98
CA GLU A 24 -8.00 -16.95 3.07
C GLU A 24 -6.88 -15.91 3.00
N ARG A 25 -5.66 -16.40 2.87
CA ARG A 25 -4.47 -15.58 2.66
C ARG A 25 -3.51 -16.30 1.73
N GLN A 26 -3.16 -15.66 0.63
CA GLN A 26 -2.30 -16.23 -0.40
C GLN A 26 -1.16 -15.28 -0.74
N ALA A 27 0.07 -15.77 -0.84
CA ALA A 27 1.18 -14.99 -1.38
C ALA A 27 1.35 -15.29 -2.87
N ILE A 28 1.47 -14.25 -3.69
CA ILE A 28 1.51 -14.39 -5.15
C ILE A 28 2.70 -13.60 -5.71
N PRO A 29 3.76 -14.25 -6.18
CA PRO A 29 4.04 -15.68 -6.03
C PRO A 29 4.43 -16.04 -4.59
N GLU A 30 4.41 -17.35 -4.29
CA GLU A 30 4.96 -17.91 -3.06
C GLU A 30 6.49 -17.75 -3.00
N GLN A 31 7.04 -17.89 -1.80
CA GLN A 31 8.43 -17.54 -1.49
C GLN A 31 9.46 -18.14 -2.47
N THR A 32 9.47 -19.47 -2.65
CA THR A 32 10.46 -20.15 -3.50
C THR A 32 10.41 -19.65 -4.93
N THR A 33 9.22 -19.40 -5.47
CA THR A 33 9.05 -18.87 -6.82
C THR A 33 9.53 -17.42 -6.90
N PHE A 34 9.24 -16.58 -5.89
CA PHE A 34 9.74 -15.21 -5.86
C PHE A 34 11.27 -15.14 -5.80
N GLU A 35 11.90 -16.00 -4.98
CA GLU A 35 13.36 -16.11 -4.88
C GLU A 35 14.00 -16.52 -6.22
N GLN A 36 13.39 -17.47 -6.94
CA GLN A 36 13.83 -17.86 -8.28
C GLN A 36 13.70 -16.71 -9.29
N MET A 37 12.62 -15.93 -9.23
CA MET A 37 12.44 -14.74 -10.07
C MET A 37 13.52 -13.70 -9.79
N VAL A 38 13.83 -13.45 -8.52
CA VAL A 38 14.89 -12.52 -8.11
C VAL A 38 16.26 -13.00 -8.57
N ALA A 39 16.60 -14.28 -8.37
CA ALA A 39 17.87 -14.85 -8.82
C ALA A 39 18.05 -14.72 -10.34
N ARG A 40 16.98 -14.98 -11.11
CA ARG A 40 17.00 -14.81 -12.56
C ARG A 40 17.17 -13.34 -12.97
N ALA A 41 16.44 -12.42 -12.35
CA ALA A 41 16.56 -10.99 -12.65
C ALA A 41 17.97 -10.46 -12.33
N ALA A 42 18.53 -10.88 -11.19
CA ALA A 42 19.91 -10.54 -10.81
C ALA A 42 20.93 -11.06 -11.83
N ALA A 43 20.78 -12.30 -12.30
CA ALA A 43 21.65 -12.86 -13.33
C ALA A 43 21.56 -12.07 -14.66
N LEU A 44 20.36 -11.62 -15.05
CA LEU A 44 20.18 -10.79 -16.24
C LEU A 44 20.84 -9.42 -16.09
N THR A 45 20.75 -8.81 -14.90
CA THR A 45 21.41 -7.52 -14.62
C THR A 45 22.94 -7.58 -14.56
N ALA A 46 23.52 -8.78 -14.50
CA ALA A 46 24.96 -8.99 -14.66
C ALA A 46 25.41 -9.05 -16.12
N THR A 47 24.46 -8.99 -17.07
CA THR A 47 24.71 -8.97 -18.52
C THR A 47 24.43 -7.57 -19.07
N PRO A 48 24.95 -7.20 -20.25
CA PRO A 48 24.65 -5.91 -20.86
C PRO A 48 23.20 -5.76 -21.39
N GLN A 49 22.32 -6.74 -21.14
CA GLN A 49 20.95 -6.72 -21.66
C GLN A 49 20.03 -5.77 -20.88
N VAL A 50 20.25 -5.61 -19.57
CA VAL A 50 19.44 -4.77 -18.70
C VAL A 50 20.24 -4.35 -17.48
N ASP A 51 20.10 -3.10 -17.04
CA ASP A 51 20.86 -2.60 -15.89
C ASP A 51 20.11 -2.77 -14.55
N LYS A 52 18.78 -2.70 -14.56
CA LYS A 52 17.95 -2.79 -13.36
C LYS A 52 16.56 -3.32 -13.68
N VAL A 53 16.06 -4.19 -12.81
CA VAL A 53 14.68 -4.71 -12.82
C VAL A 53 14.06 -4.51 -11.45
N VAL A 54 12.84 -4.00 -11.40
CA VAL A 54 12.02 -3.97 -10.17
C VAL A 54 11.04 -5.13 -10.25
N LEU A 55 11.10 -6.04 -9.28
CA LEU A 55 10.13 -7.10 -9.09
C LEU A 55 9.25 -6.80 -7.89
N SER A 56 8.00 -7.23 -7.95
CA SER A 56 7.03 -7.12 -6.86
C SER A 56 6.32 -8.45 -6.64
N ARG A 57 5.69 -8.58 -5.47
CA ARG A 57 4.79 -9.68 -5.13
C ARG A 57 3.54 -9.12 -4.46
N LEU A 58 2.48 -9.91 -4.48
CA LEU A 58 1.18 -9.61 -3.89
C LEU A 58 0.92 -10.48 -2.67
N ILE A 59 0.01 -10.03 -1.82
CA ILE A 59 -0.64 -10.85 -0.81
C ILE A 59 -2.13 -10.58 -0.94
N ASP A 60 -2.87 -11.61 -1.32
CA ASP A 60 -4.32 -11.55 -1.39
C ASP A 60 -4.89 -12.04 -0.05
N ILE A 61 -5.86 -11.31 0.47
CA ILE A 61 -6.50 -11.58 1.77
C ILE A 61 -8.01 -11.49 1.59
N THR A 62 -8.71 -12.57 1.90
CA THR A 62 -10.17 -12.62 1.94
C THR A 62 -10.62 -12.63 3.41
N THR A 63 -11.54 -11.73 3.77
CA THR A 63 -12.10 -11.62 5.11
C THR A 63 -13.53 -12.16 5.17
N ASP A 64 -13.97 -12.53 6.37
CA ASP A 64 -15.33 -13.05 6.63
C ASP A 64 -16.43 -11.97 6.55
N ALA A 65 -16.04 -10.70 6.52
CA ALA A 65 -16.94 -9.56 6.35
C ALA A 65 -16.31 -8.47 5.48
N ALA A 66 -17.14 -7.58 4.96
CA ALA A 66 -16.68 -6.42 4.19
C ALA A 66 -15.79 -5.50 5.03
N ILE A 67 -14.71 -5.02 4.43
CA ILE A 67 -13.73 -4.15 5.08
C ILE A 67 -14.24 -2.69 5.10
N ASP A 68 -14.28 -2.08 6.29
CA ASP A 68 -14.51 -0.63 6.42
C ASP A 68 -13.22 0.15 6.08
N SER A 69 -13.17 0.65 4.84
CA SER A 69 -12.01 1.41 4.34
C SER A 69 -11.76 2.73 5.10
N GLY A 70 -12.79 3.29 5.74
CA GLY A 70 -12.66 4.50 6.57
C GLY A 70 -11.94 4.22 7.87
N VAL A 71 -12.32 3.13 8.56
CA VAL A 71 -11.63 2.62 9.76
C VAL A 71 -10.17 2.27 9.42
N LEU A 72 -9.92 1.63 8.27
CA LEU A 72 -8.56 1.32 7.84
C LEU A 72 -7.72 2.58 7.58
N LEU A 73 -8.28 3.59 6.92
CA LEU A 73 -7.57 4.85 6.66
C LEU A 73 -7.13 5.54 7.95
N GLU A 74 -8.01 5.65 8.94
CA GLU A 74 -7.68 6.29 10.23
C GLU A 74 -6.53 5.55 10.93
N ARG A 75 -6.57 4.21 10.95
CA ARG A 75 -5.48 3.39 11.52
C ARG A 75 -4.17 3.55 10.74
N LEU A 76 -4.24 3.59 9.41
CA LEU A 76 -3.09 3.77 8.53
C LEU A 76 -2.43 5.13 8.76
N ILE A 77 -3.19 6.21 8.89
CA ILE A 77 -2.67 7.56 9.20
C ILE A 77 -2.02 7.59 10.58
N ALA A 78 -2.64 6.97 11.60
CA ALA A 78 -2.11 6.95 12.95
C ALA A 78 -0.74 6.25 13.03
N GLN A 79 -0.56 5.16 12.27
CA GLN A 79 0.70 4.41 12.21
C GLN A 79 1.75 5.06 11.29
N ASN A 80 1.31 5.75 10.23
CA ASN A 80 2.18 6.33 9.20
C ASN A 80 1.98 7.86 9.07
N PRO A 81 2.13 8.64 10.15
CA PRO A 81 1.71 10.04 10.17
C PRO A 81 2.47 10.92 9.17
N VAL A 82 3.74 10.61 8.87
CA VAL A 82 4.61 11.47 8.04
C VAL A 82 4.50 11.20 6.53
N SER A 83 3.91 10.06 6.15
CA SER A 83 3.80 9.63 4.75
C SER A 83 2.73 10.40 3.95
N TYR A 84 2.77 10.28 2.63
CA TYR A 84 1.70 10.71 1.73
C TYR A 84 0.57 9.66 1.76
N ASN A 85 -0.37 9.87 2.68
CA ASN A 85 -1.55 9.01 2.82
C ASN A 85 -2.59 9.33 1.73
N PHE A 86 -3.08 8.31 1.04
CA PHE A 86 -4.12 8.45 0.01
C PHE A 86 -5.22 7.40 0.19
N HIS A 87 -6.45 7.79 -0.16
CA HIS A 87 -7.64 6.96 -0.23
C HIS A 87 -8.38 7.36 -1.51
N VAL A 88 -8.45 6.44 -2.46
CA VAL A 88 -8.94 6.71 -3.82
C VAL A 88 -10.08 5.73 -4.13
N PRO A 89 -11.33 6.21 -4.28
CA PRO A 89 -12.44 5.37 -4.73
C PRO A 89 -12.26 4.97 -6.19
N LEU A 90 -12.62 3.73 -6.52
CA LEU A 90 -12.54 3.16 -7.86
C LEU A 90 -13.94 2.99 -8.46
N ALA A 91 -14.03 2.90 -9.79
CA ALA A 91 -15.29 2.83 -10.51
C ALA A 91 -16.09 1.53 -10.24
N ASP A 92 -15.41 0.47 -9.82
CA ASP A 92 -15.99 -0.83 -9.44
C ASP A 92 -16.51 -0.86 -7.99
N GLY A 93 -16.44 0.28 -7.28
CA GLY A 93 -16.81 0.38 -5.87
C GLY A 93 -15.69 -0.01 -4.90
N GLY A 94 -14.52 -0.41 -5.40
CA GLY A 94 -13.33 -0.66 -4.60
C GLY A 94 -12.67 0.63 -4.11
N VAL A 95 -11.65 0.47 -3.26
CA VAL A 95 -10.82 1.57 -2.76
C VAL A 95 -9.36 1.17 -2.86
N LEU A 96 -8.55 2.05 -3.48
CA LEU A 96 -7.09 1.99 -3.40
C LEU A 96 -6.63 2.87 -2.22
N LEU A 97 -5.92 2.25 -1.26
CA LEU A 97 -5.48 2.87 -0.02
C LEU A 97 -3.97 2.67 0.18
N GLY A 98 -3.26 3.69 0.66
CA GLY A 98 -1.84 3.54 0.97
C GLY A 98 -1.19 4.72 1.68
N ALA A 99 0.03 4.47 2.15
CA ALA A 99 0.91 5.39 2.87
C ALA A 99 2.26 5.48 2.13
N SER A 100 2.35 6.28 1.06
CA SER A 100 3.58 6.35 0.26
C SER A 100 4.64 7.24 0.93
N PRO A 101 5.90 6.77 1.07
CA PRO A 101 7.01 7.64 1.46
C PRO A 101 7.60 8.41 0.26
N GLU A 102 7.28 8.00 -0.97
CA GLU A 102 7.95 8.46 -2.18
C GLU A 102 7.09 9.49 -2.91
N LEU A 103 7.61 10.71 -3.03
CA LEU A 103 7.00 11.77 -3.82
C LEU A 103 7.46 11.63 -5.27
N LEU A 104 6.53 11.35 -6.18
CA LEU A 104 6.85 11.29 -7.61
C LEU A 104 7.13 12.69 -8.19
N LEU A 105 6.22 13.64 -7.97
CA LEU A 105 6.36 15.02 -8.42
C LEU A 105 5.49 15.94 -7.55
N ARG A 106 5.99 17.15 -7.30
CA ARG A 106 5.20 18.27 -6.78
C ARG A 106 5.55 19.49 -7.62
N LYS A 107 4.53 20.19 -8.10
CA LYS A 107 4.68 21.48 -8.78
C LYS A 107 3.90 22.54 -8.01
N ASP A 108 4.56 23.65 -7.68
CA ASP A 108 4.00 24.79 -6.96
C ASP A 108 4.45 26.09 -7.65
N GLY A 109 3.57 26.65 -8.48
CA GLY A 109 3.93 27.73 -9.40
C GLY A 109 5.00 27.28 -10.38
N GLU A 110 6.13 27.99 -10.42
CA GLU A 110 7.31 27.67 -11.24
C GLU A 110 8.29 26.67 -10.57
N ARG A 111 7.99 26.20 -9.36
CA ARG A 111 8.82 25.25 -8.60
C ARG A 111 8.28 23.83 -8.66
#